data_AF-A0A2V7P6I1-F1
#
_entry.id   AF-A0A2V7P6I1-F1
#
_cell.length_a   1.000
_cell.length_b   1.000
_cell.length_c   1.000
_cell.angle_alpha   90.00
_cell.angle_beta   90.00
_cell.angle_gamma   90.00
#
_symmetry.space_group_name_H-M   'P 1'
#
loop_
_entity.id
_entity.type
_entity.pdbx_description
1 polymer ?
#
loop_
_entity_poly.entity_id
_entity_poly.type
_entity_poly.pdbx_seq_one_letter_code
_entity_poly.pdbx_strand_id
1 'polypeptide(L)'
;MLDNVTIDRLGRIVMDEDPGNAARVSKIWVYQIATGEFFEVAHHNPAFFDSSIPNNPAFITQDEESSGIIDAADILGPGWFLLDVQAHKASTDTELVEGGQLLALFIDPDIASPYGDKGKTDHGHEEDED
;
A
#
# COMPACT_ATOMS: atom_id res chain seq x y z
N MET A 1 11.16 -0.63 -9.30
CA MET A 1 11.99 0.05 -8.28
C MET A 1 11.07 0.62 -7.22
N LEU A 2 11.60 0.87 -6.01
CA LEU A 2 10.92 1.77 -5.09
C LEU A 2 10.98 3.18 -5.68
N ASP A 3 9.88 3.91 -5.63
CA ASP A 3 9.79 5.26 -6.15
C ASP A 3 9.34 6.24 -5.05
N ASN A 4 8.02 6.38 -4.86
CA ASN A 4 7.47 7.37 -3.93
C ASN A 4 7.52 6.87 -2.49
N VAL A 5 7.63 7.81 -1.55
CA VAL A 5 7.79 7.50 -0.14
C VAL A 5 7.14 8.55 0.75
N THR A 6 6.56 8.10 1.86
CA THR A 6 6.14 8.94 2.97
C THR A 6 6.61 8.35 4.30
N ILE A 7 6.47 9.12 5.37
CA ILE A 7 6.66 8.65 6.74
C ILE A 7 5.43 9.04 7.54
N ASP A 8 4.87 8.08 8.27
CA ASP A 8 3.71 8.33 9.10
C ASP A 8 4.09 8.83 10.50
N ARG A 9 3.08 9.19 11.27
CA ARG A 9 3.24 9.68 12.66
C ARG A 9 3.73 8.62 13.64
N LEU A 10 3.76 7.33 13.24
CA LEU A 10 4.34 6.23 14.01
C LEU A 10 5.83 6.04 13.66
N GLY A 11 6.37 6.82 12.74
CA GLY A 11 7.77 6.71 12.30
C GLY A 11 8.00 5.53 11.36
N ARG A 12 6.96 5.01 10.72
CA ARG A 12 7.05 3.97 9.68
C ARG A 12 7.22 4.64 8.33
N ILE A 13 8.19 4.18 7.55
CA ILE A 13 8.39 4.66 6.18
C ILE A 13 7.52 3.80 5.26
N VAL A 14 6.62 4.39 4.49
CA VAL A 14 5.76 3.68 3.54
C VAL A 14 6.17 4.06 2.12
N MET A 15 6.34 3.08 1.25
CA MET A 15 6.92 3.26 -0.08
C MET A 15 6.13 2.51 -1.15
N ASP A 16 6.03 3.15 -2.31
CA ASP A 16 5.39 2.62 -3.51
C ASP A 16 6.45 2.01 -4.44
N GLU A 17 6.06 0.98 -5.19
CA GLU A 17 6.86 0.48 -6.32
C GLU A 17 6.32 0.97 -7.67
N ASP A 18 7.26 1.35 -8.54
CA ASP A 18 7.09 1.47 -9.99
C ASP A 18 7.74 0.24 -10.65
N PRO A 19 7.02 -0.65 -11.35
CA PRO A 19 7.64 -1.79 -12.02
C PRO A 19 8.50 -1.38 -13.22
N GLY A 20 8.26 -0.22 -13.84
CA GLY A 20 8.97 0.29 -15.01
C GLY A 20 8.92 -0.71 -16.17
N ASN A 21 7.73 -1.25 -16.42
CA ASN A 21 7.43 -2.31 -17.39
C ASN A 21 8.18 -3.64 -17.14
N ALA A 22 8.71 -3.86 -15.94
CA ALA A 22 9.24 -5.16 -15.55
C ALA A 22 8.10 -6.15 -15.26
N ALA A 23 8.25 -7.41 -15.68
CA ALA A 23 7.24 -8.46 -15.48
C ALA A 23 7.15 -8.91 -14.00
N ARG A 24 6.57 -8.07 -13.16
CA ARG A 24 6.26 -8.30 -11.75
C ARG A 24 5.13 -7.37 -11.33
N VAL A 25 4.32 -7.81 -10.37
CA VAL A 25 3.27 -6.98 -9.77
C VAL A 25 3.90 -5.98 -8.79
N SER A 26 3.53 -4.71 -8.92
CA SER A 26 3.98 -3.65 -8.02
C SER A 26 3.30 -3.72 -6.64
N LYS A 27 4.06 -3.28 -5.63
CA LYS A 27 3.76 -3.47 -4.21
C LYS A 27 3.88 -2.18 -3.44
N ILE A 28 3.28 -2.17 -2.27
CA ILE A 28 3.47 -1.14 -1.25
C ILE A 28 4.18 -1.79 -0.08
N TRP A 29 5.25 -1.13 0.36
CA TRP A 29 6.13 -1.60 1.42
C TRP A 29 6.08 -0.67 2.62
N VAL A 30 6.18 -1.25 3.81
CA VAL A 30 6.52 -0.52 5.03
C VAL A 30 7.91 -0.92 5.48
N TYR A 31 8.75 0.08 5.74
CA TYR A 31 10.07 -0.08 6.32
C TYR A 31 10.09 0.40 7.77
N GLN A 32 10.49 -0.49 8.66
CA GLN A 32 10.63 -0.19 10.08
C GLN A 32 12.05 0.30 10.37
N ILE A 33 12.17 1.58 10.70
CA ILE A 33 13.48 2.24 10.90
C ILE A 33 14.31 1.55 12.01
N ALA A 34 13.67 1.10 13.09
CA ALA A 34 14.35 0.54 14.24
C ALA A 34 14.99 -0.84 13.98
N THR A 35 14.32 -1.70 13.21
CA THR A 35 14.76 -3.07 12.93
C THR A 35 15.39 -3.23 11.55
N GLY A 36 15.12 -2.30 10.63
CA GLY A 36 15.52 -2.40 9.23
C GLY A 36 14.69 -3.39 8.42
N GLU A 37 13.54 -3.84 8.96
CA GLU A 37 12.68 -4.81 8.32
C GLU A 37 11.75 -4.17 7.30
N PHE A 38 11.45 -4.93 6.24
CA PHE A 38 10.48 -4.59 5.21
C PHE A 38 9.25 -5.49 5.31
N PHE A 39 8.08 -4.88 5.23
CA PHE A 39 6.79 -5.54 5.26
C PHE A 39 6.04 -5.20 3.99
N GLU A 40 5.63 -6.21 3.21
CA GLU A 40 4.68 -6.01 2.12
C GLU A 40 3.29 -5.81 2.75
N VAL A 41 2.66 -4.68 2.49
CA VAL A 41 1.34 -4.34 3.07
C VAL A 41 0.22 -4.33 2.04
N ALA A 42 0.55 -4.18 0.77
CA ALA A 42 -0.38 -4.32 -0.34
C ALA A 42 0.36 -4.64 -1.64
N HIS A 43 -0.38 -5.17 -2.62
CA HIS A 43 0.06 -5.29 -4.00
C HIS A 43 -1.13 -5.14 -4.95
N HIS A 44 -0.87 -4.74 -6.20
CA HIS A 44 -1.90 -4.69 -7.23
C HIS A 44 -2.47 -6.07 -7.54
N ASN A 45 -3.75 -6.16 -7.92
CA ASN A 45 -4.39 -7.45 -8.16
C ASN A 45 -3.70 -8.21 -9.32
N PRO A 46 -3.07 -9.37 -9.07
CA PRO A 46 -2.33 -10.10 -10.10
C PRO A 46 -3.20 -10.50 -11.31
N ALA A 47 -4.51 -10.69 -11.11
CA ALA A 47 -5.42 -11.00 -12.21
C ALA A 47 -5.47 -9.89 -13.28
N PHE A 48 -5.15 -8.66 -12.93
CA PHE A 48 -5.12 -7.53 -13.87
C PHE A 48 -3.70 -7.22 -14.36
N PHE A 49 -2.68 -7.60 -13.59
CA PHE A 49 -1.34 -7.03 -13.78
C PHE A 49 -0.19 -8.02 -13.90
N ASP A 50 -0.40 -9.30 -13.57
CA ASP A 50 0.62 -10.33 -13.73
C ASP A 50 0.63 -10.89 -15.16
N SER A 51 1.65 -10.50 -15.93
CA SER A 51 1.85 -10.95 -17.32
C SER A 51 2.30 -12.40 -17.44
N SER A 52 2.63 -13.06 -16.33
CA SER A 52 2.99 -14.49 -16.32
C SER A 52 1.77 -15.42 -16.34
N ILE A 53 0.57 -14.91 -16.05
CA ILE A 53 -0.66 -15.71 -16.04
C ILE A 53 -1.09 -16.03 -17.49
N PRO A 54 -1.08 -17.31 -17.91
CA PRO A 54 -1.40 -17.68 -19.29
C PRO A 54 -2.91 -17.53 -19.57
N ASN A 55 -3.25 -17.10 -20.80
CA ASN A 55 -4.63 -16.94 -21.26
C ASN A 55 -5.49 -16.08 -20.31
N ASN A 56 -4.95 -14.97 -19.81
CA ASN A 56 -5.65 -14.08 -18.88
C ASN A 56 -6.48 -13.00 -19.61
N PRO A 57 -7.81 -13.16 -19.76
CA PRO A 57 -8.65 -12.16 -20.43
C PRO A 57 -8.84 -10.88 -19.61
N ALA A 58 -8.51 -10.90 -18.31
CA ALA A 58 -8.65 -9.75 -17.42
C ALA A 58 -7.38 -8.88 -17.38
N PHE A 59 -6.29 -9.31 -18.02
CA PHE A 59 -5.03 -8.58 -18.06
C PHE A 59 -5.21 -7.16 -18.64
N ILE A 60 -4.67 -6.17 -17.94
CA ILE A 60 -4.74 -4.75 -18.27
C ILE A 60 -3.40 -4.28 -18.83
N THR A 61 -2.33 -4.39 -18.04
CA THR A 61 -0.93 -4.06 -18.37
C THR A 61 -0.01 -4.77 -17.37
N GLN A 62 1.32 -4.68 -17.54
CA GLN A 62 2.32 -5.06 -16.53
C GLN A 62 3.12 -3.84 -16.04
N ASP A 63 2.65 -2.65 -16.41
CA ASP A 63 3.28 -1.37 -16.15
C ASP A 63 2.38 -0.57 -15.21
N GLU A 64 1.86 -1.21 -14.16
CA GLU A 64 1.04 -0.56 -13.15
C GLU A 64 1.89 -0.08 -11.97
N GLU A 65 1.65 1.14 -11.52
CA GLU A 65 2.33 1.71 -10.36
C GLU A 65 1.34 2.34 -9.40
N SER A 66 1.76 2.47 -8.14
CA SER A 66 1.13 3.38 -7.20
C SER A 66 2.00 4.61 -7.03
N SER A 67 1.38 5.76 -6.79
CA SER A 67 2.07 7.04 -6.65
C SER A 67 1.42 7.91 -5.58
N GLY A 68 2.17 8.90 -5.11
CA GLY A 68 1.66 9.99 -4.31
C GLY A 68 1.19 9.58 -2.92
N ILE A 69 1.74 8.51 -2.33
CA ILE A 69 1.33 8.07 -1.00
C ILE A 69 1.53 9.16 0.08
N ILE A 70 0.47 9.47 0.81
CA ILE A 70 0.44 10.45 1.90
C ILE A 70 -0.24 9.87 3.14
N ASP A 71 0.29 10.22 4.33
CA ASP A 71 -0.37 9.93 5.61
C ASP A 71 -1.65 10.78 5.72
N ALA A 72 -2.80 10.11 5.89
CA ALA A 72 -4.11 10.70 5.96
C ALA A 72 -4.72 10.61 7.38
N ALA A 73 -3.90 10.36 8.40
CA ALA A 73 -4.36 10.11 9.76
C ALA A 73 -5.26 11.21 10.34
N ASP A 74 -4.96 12.48 10.06
CA ASP A 74 -5.72 13.62 10.59
C ASP A 74 -7.10 13.79 9.92
N ILE A 75 -7.35 13.13 8.78
CA ILE A 75 -8.60 13.21 8.02
C ILE A 75 -9.43 11.94 8.16
N LEU A 76 -8.80 10.77 7.99
CA LEU A 76 -9.47 9.47 7.93
C LEU A 76 -9.27 8.62 9.20
N GLY A 77 -8.36 9.04 10.09
CA GLY A 77 -8.00 8.33 11.32
C GLY A 77 -6.66 7.57 11.22
N PRO A 78 -6.06 7.17 12.35
CA PRO A 78 -4.75 6.51 12.37
C PRO A 78 -4.68 5.28 11.47
N GLY A 79 -3.57 5.13 10.74
CA GLY A 79 -3.33 3.99 9.83
C GLY A 79 -3.87 4.17 8.41
N TRP A 80 -4.60 5.26 8.14
CA TRP A 80 -5.07 5.56 6.79
C TRP A 80 -4.08 6.38 5.96
N PHE A 81 -3.95 6.00 4.70
CA PHE A 81 -3.15 6.65 3.68
C PHE A 81 -4.02 6.92 2.45
N LEU A 82 -3.69 7.99 1.72
CA LEU A 82 -4.20 8.23 0.37
C LEU A 82 -3.05 8.07 -0.62
N LEU A 83 -3.37 7.54 -1.78
CA LEU A 83 -2.46 7.29 -2.89
C LEU A 83 -3.29 7.10 -4.15
N ASP A 84 -2.65 7.15 -5.31
CA ASP A 84 -3.29 6.76 -6.56
C ASP A 84 -2.60 5.56 -7.21
N VAL A 85 -3.34 4.95 -8.15
CA VAL A 85 -2.85 3.94 -9.06
C VAL A 85 -2.78 4.55 -10.45
N GLN A 86 -1.67 4.32 -11.14
CA GLN A 86 -1.48 4.60 -12.55
C GLN A 86 -1.30 3.27 -13.27
N ALA A 87 -2.31 2.87 -14.05
CA ALA A 87 -2.31 1.57 -14.73
C ALA A 87 -1.59 1.60 -16.09
N HIS A 88 -0.89 2.69 -16.43
CA HIS A 88 -0.27 2.99 -17.74
C HIS A 88 -0.97 2.38 -18.98
N LYS A 89 -2.30 2.41 -18.97
CA LYS A 89 -3.13 1.96 -20.08
C LYS A 89 -3.81 3.17 -20.68
N ALA A 90 -3.41 3.49 -21.92
CA ALA A 90 -3.97 4.60 -22.65
C ALA A 90 -5.51 4.57 -22.63
N SER A 91 -6.10 5.72 -22.30
CA SER A 91 -7.55 5.88 -22.36
C SER A 91 -8.04 5.90 -23.80
N THR A 92 -9.26 5.43 -24.01
CA THR A 92 -9.98 5.61 -25.29
C THR A 92 -10.75 6.93 -25.34
N ASP A 93 -10.97 7.55 -24.19
CA ASP A 93 -11.49 8.90 -24.07
C ASP A 93 -10.33 9.90 -24.22
N THR A 94 -10.44 10.79 -25.20
CA THR A 94 -9.41 11.77 -25.56
C THR A 94 -9.23 12.89 -24.54
N GLU A 95 -10.17 13.07 -23.60
CA GLU A 95 -10.01 14.02 -22.49
C GLU A 95 -9.18 13.44 -21.33
N LEU A 96 -8.92 12.13 -21.35
CA LEU A 96 -8.10 11.43 -20.36
C LEU A 96 -6.79 10.93 -20.99
N VAL A 97 -5.77 10.73 -20.17
CA VAL A 97 -4.46 10.23 -20.63
C VAL A 97 -4.42 8.70 -20.48
N GLU A 98 -4.49 8.21 -19.25
CA GLU A 98 -4.38 6.79 -18.91
C GLU A 98 -5.36 6.40 -17.81
N GLY A 99 -5.54 5.10 -17.61
CA GLY A 99 -6.32 4.56 -16.50
C GLY A 99 -5.65 4.83 -15.16
N GLY A 100 -6.42 5.35 -14.20
CA GLY A 100 -5.96 5.53 -12.83
C GLY A 100 -7.10 5.59 -11.83
N GLN A 101 -6.76 5.46 -10.55
CA GLN A 101 -7.74 5.43 -9.46
C GLN A 101 -7.14 5.98 -8.17
N LEU A 102 -7.86 6.89 -7.50
CA LEU A 102 -7.55 7.30 -6.13
C LEU A 102 -7.99 6.19 -5.16
N LEU A 103 -7.10 5.81 -4.25
CA LEU A 103 -7.33 4.79 -3.23
C LEU A 103 -7.18 5.36 -1.81
N ALA A 104 -7.88 4.72 -0.88
CA ALA A 104 -7.59 4.82 0.54
C ALA A 104 -7.05 3.48 1.01
N LEU A 105 -5.82 3.47 1.53
CA LEU A 105 -5.15 2.29 2.05
C LEU A 105 -5.15 2.36 3.58
N PHE A 106 -5.63 1.29 4.22
CA PHE A 106 -5.48 1.12 5.66
C PHE A 106 -4.32 0.17 5.94
N ILE A 107 -3.34 0.66 6.70
CA ILE A 107 -2.26 -0.15 7.27
C ILE A 107 -2.45 -0.16 8.77
N ASP A 108 -2.72 -1.34 9.33
CA ASP A 108 -2.86 -1.53 10.77
C ASP A 108 -1.66 -0.89 11.50
N PRO A 109 -1.88 0.05 12.44
CA PRO A 109 -0.83 0.68 13.26
C PRO A 109 0.14 -0.30 13.93
N ASP A 110 -0.28 -1.54 14.19
CA ASP A 110 0.57 -2.56 14.82
C ASP A 110 1.57 -3.17 13.83
N ILE A 111 1.32 -3.09 12.52
CA ILE A 111 2.29 -3.51 11.49
C ILE A 111 3.48 -2.56 11.52
N ALA A 112 4.68 -3.12 11.57
CA ALA A 112 5.93 -2.35 11.60
C ALA A 112 6.02 -1.33 12.75
N SER A 113 5.28 -1.55 13.86
CA SER A 113 5.27 -0.64 15.00
C SER A 113 6.64 -0.58 15.68
N PRO A 114 7.23 0.63 15.88
CA PRO A 114 8.53 0.78 16.53
C PRO A 114 8.53 0.29 17.98
N TYR A 115 7.36 0.09 18.59
CA TYR A 115 7.21 -0.36 19.98
C TYR A 115 7.00 -1.88 20.10
N GLY A 116 6.80 -2.60 18.99
CA GLY A 116 6.53 -4.04 18.96
C GLY A 116 5.31 -4.46 19.79
N ASP A 117 5.12 -5.77 19.96
CA ASP A 117 4.00 -6.42 20.70
C ASP A 117 3.88 -6.02 22.20
N LYS A 118 4.67 -5.04 22.66
CA LYS A 118 4.67 -4.53 24.04
C LYS A 118 3.43 -3.70 24.39
N GLY A 119 2.55 -3.42 23.42
CA GLY A 119 1.29 -2.70 23.60
C GLY A 119 0.06 -3.59 23.82
N LYS A 120 0.17 -4.92 23.61
CA LYS A 120 -0.91 -5.85 23.96
C LYS A 120 -0.88 -6.16 25.46
N THR A 121 -1.09 -5.13 26.28
CA THR A 121 -1.54 -5.36 27.64
C THR A 121 -2.97 -5.89 27.55
N ASP A 122 -3.07 -7.21 27.71
CA ASP A 122 -4.20 -7.95 28.25
C ASP A 122 -5.34 -7.01 28.71
N HIS A 123 -6.34 -6.79 27.84
CA HIS A 123 -7.65 -6.33 28.30
C HIS A 123 -8.29 -7.52 29.02
N GLY A 124 -7.74 -7.83 30.19
CA GLY A 124 -8.34 -8.72 31.16
C GLY A 124 -9.73 -8.19 31.45
N HIS A 125 -10.69 -9.08 31.26
CA HIS A 125 -12.06 -8.91 31.70
C HIS A 125 -12.02 -8.56 33.20
N GLU A 126 -12.24 -7.29 33.55
CA GLU A 126 -12.60 -6.96 34.92
C GLU A 126 -13.98 -7.60 35.12
N GLU A 127 -14.01 -8.67 35.90
CA GLU A 127 -15.24 -9.16 36.51
C GLU A 127 -15.63 -8.10 37.55
N ASP A 128 -16.79 -7.48 37.34
CA ASP A 128 -17.42 -6.60 38.32
C ASP A 128 -17.78 -7.42 39.57
N GLU A 129 -16.89 -7.43 40.57
CA GLU A 129 -17.25 -7.72 41.96
C GLU A 129 -17.52 -6.39 42.70
N ASP A 130 -18.79 -6.01 42.77
CA ASP A 130 -19.56 -5.61 43.98
C ASP A 130 -20.87 -4.87 43.65
#